data_AF-A0A355BU18-F1
#
_entry.id   AF-A0A355BU18-F1
#
_cell.length_a   1.000
_cell.length_b   1.000
_cell.length_c   1.000
_cell.angle_alpha   90.00
_cell.angle_beta   90.00
_cell.angle_gamma   90.00
#
_symmetry.space_group_name_H-M   'P 1'
#
loop_
_entity.id
_entity.type
_entity.pdbx_description
1 polymer ?
#
loop_
_entity_poly.entity_id
_entity_poly.type
_entity_poly.pdbx_seq_one_letter_code
_entity_poly.pdbx_strand_id
1 'polypeptide(L)'
;MKKLVFILLAVLTLNTFGQGLIIRSTIHCDSANVPAVRSAVQTFKPVWDQIAKEGRISNWEYADAVKGTRLTLTYDFGVESEAKLVEARNEFMARVEKQFPVQFGNYRQFCKTSRDSVRRRGVTFPVIHDNGAFVFQVAGIDETPDPKLNYNVVFDFTSYTERKKDVVDSSAINWGLQQVGRVLNLHVASGIPLSNIHFVLAIHGRAVKTFLTNEAYQATYHTNNPNIPILNELSKAGVRFIMCGQISTFMKVDKSMLLPEVKLALTAQTVITSHQAKGYSLMTVKND
;
A
#
# COMPACT_ATOMS: atom_id res chain seq x y z
N MET A 1 62.33 -4.26 -9.96
CA MET A 1 61.15 -5.08 -10.35
C MET A 1 59.92 -4.54 -9.64
N LYS A 2 59.07 -3.77 -10.33
CA LYS A 2 57.83 -3.19 -9.78
C LYS A 2 56.74 -4.27 -9.81
N LYS A 3 56.16 -4.62 -8.66
CA LYS A 3 54.97 -5.48 -8.59
C LYS A 3 53.75 -4.62 -8.93
N LEU A 4 53.16 -4.91 -10.08
CA LEU A 4 51.86 -4.39 -10.51
C LEU A 4 50.79 -5.02 -9.61
N VAL A 5 50.18 -4.24 -8.74
CA VAL A 5 48.97 -4.65 -8.02
C VAL A 5 47.80 -4.45 -8.99
N PHE A 6 47.30 -5.54 -9.56
CA PHE A 6 46.02 -5.55 -10.26
C PHE A 6 44.93 -5.31 -9.21
N ILE A 7 44.46 -4.06 -9.12
CA ILE A 7 43.18 -3.76 -8.51
C ILE A 7 42.14 -4.36 -9.45
N LEU A 8 41.62 -5.52 -9.06
CA LEU A 8 40.44 -6.10 -9.66
C LEU A 8 39.29 -5.15 -9.32
N LEU A 9 39.05 -4.14 -10.18
CA LEU A 9 37.76 -3.47 -10.22
C LEU A 9 36.75 -4.59 -10.49
N ALA A 10 36.08 -5.03 -9.44
CA ALA A 10 34.79 -5.67 -9.59
C ALA A 10 33.91 -4.63 -10.29
N VAL A 11 33.87 -4.73 -11.61
CA VAL A 11 32.77 -4.22 -12.41
C VAL A 11 31.59 -5.01 -11.89
N LEU A 12 30.95 -4.49 -10.83
CA LEU A 12 29.56 -4.74 -10.55
C LEU A 12 28.89 -4.44 -11.88
N THR A 13 28.54 -5.52 -12.58
CA THR A 13 27.53 -5.48 -13.62
C THR A 13 26.47 -4.54 -13.11
N LEU A 14 26.25 -3.45 -13.83
CA LEU A 14 25.07 -2.60 -13.69
C LEU A 14 23.90 -3.55 -13.81
N ASN A 15 23.50 -4.11 -12.67
CA ASN A 15 22.31 -4.91 -12.55
C ASN A 15 21.22 -4.02 -13.12
N THR A 16 20.48 -4.57 -14.05
CA THR A 16 19.24 -4.00 -14.58
C THR A 16 18.25 -3.88 -13.42
N PHE A 17 18.48 -2.94 -12.51
CA PHE A 17 17.65 -2.67 -11.36
C PHE A 17 16.64 -1.62 -11.79
N GLY A 18 15.36 -2.01 -11.84
CA GLY A 18 14.20 -1.14 -11.57
C GLY A 18 13.80 -0.10 -12.63
N GLN A 19 13.27 -0.52 -13.79
CA GLN A 19 12.50 0.35 -14.68
C GLN A 19 10.99 0.38 -14.35
N GLY A 20 10.61 0.24 -13.08
CA GLY A 20 9.20 0.19 -12.69
C GLY A 20 8.44 1.50 -12.97
N LEU A 21 7.16 1.35 -13.31
CA LEU A 21 6.21 2.40 -13.59
C LEU A 21 5.01 2.27 -12.66
N ILE A 22 4.41 3.41 -12.31
CA ILE A 22 3.01 3.44 -11.87
C ILE A 22 2.21 4.01 -13.04
N ILE A 23 1.32 3.22 -13.63
CA ILE A 23 0.47 3.63 -14.75
C ILE A 23 -0.97 3.71 -14.27
N ARG A 24 -1.60 4.85 -14.52
CA ARG A 24 -3.02 5.07 -14.29
C ARG A 24 -3.82 4.78 -15.54
N SER A 25 -4.73 3.81 -15.45
CA SER A 25 -5.80 3.61 -16.41
C SER A 25 -7.05 4.33 -15.94
N THR A 26 -7.53 5.28 -16.73
CA THR A 26 -8.77 6.01 -16.47
C THR A 26 -9.83 5.54 -17.44
N ILE A 27 -10.94 5.01 -16.93
CA ILE A 27 -12.06 4.50 -17.70
C ILE A 27 -13.28 5.38 -17.42
N HIS A 28 -13.97 5.78 -18.48
CA HIS A 28 -15.17 6.58 -18.36
C HIS A 28 -16.40 5.77 -18.72
N CYS A 29 -17.37 5.83 -17.81
CA CYS A 29 -18.61 5.09 -17.89
C CYS A 29 -19.81 6.04 -17.79
N ASP A 30 -20.94 5.60 -18.33
CA ASP A 30 -22.23 6.27 -18.14
C ASP A 30 -22.65 6.25 -16.66
N SER A 31 -22.95 7.43 -16.10
CA SER A 31 -23.39 7.53 -14.71
C SER A 31 -24.80 7.01 -14.46
N ALA A 32 -25.62 6.81 -15.50
CA ALA A 32 -26.97 6.25 -15.33
C ALA A 32 -26.94 4.84 -14.71
N ASN A 33 -25.81 4.13 -14.84
CA ASN A 33 -25.67 2.72 -14.44
C ASN A 33 -24.63 2.52 -13.32
N VAL A 34 -24.36 3.53 -12.48
CA VAL A 34 -23.32 3.46 -11.43
C VAL A 34 -23.43 2.20 -10.55
N PRO A 35 -24.61 1.81 -10.01
CA PRO A 35 -24.69 0.61 -9.17
C PRO A 35 -24.28 -0.67 -9.91
N ALA A 36 -24.70 -0.82 -11.17
CA ALA A 36 -24.35 -1.96 -12.00
C ALA A 36 -22.85 -2.00 -12.34
N VAL A 37 -22.26 -0.84 -12.70
CA VAL A 37 -20.82 -0.72 -12.97
C VAL A 37 -20.01 -1.06 -11.73
N ARG A 38 -20.35 -0.48 -10.56
CA ARG A 38 -19.65 -0.78 -9.31
C ARG A 38 -19.77 -2.24 -8.92
N SER A 39 -20.95 -2.84 -9.05
CA SER A 39 -21.15 -4.27 -8.79
C SER A 39 -20.24 -5.13 -9.68
N ALA A 40 -20.20 -4.86 -10.98
CA ALA A 40 -19.31 -5.56 -11.91
C ALA A 40 -17.83 -5.39 -11.53
N VAL A 41 -17.40 -4.16 -11.21
CA VAL A 41 -16.02 -3.92 -10.77
C VAL A 41 -15.68 -4.73 -9.52
N GLN A 42 -16.57 -4.78 -8.51
CA GLN A 42 -16.35 -5.59 -7.31
C GLN A 42 -16.19 -7.08 -7.65
N THR A 43 -16.97 -7.60 -8.60
CA THR A 43 -16.81 -8.97 -9.10
C THR A 43 -15.45 -9.19 -9.79
N PHE A 44 -14.88 -8.18 -10.44
CA PHE A 44 -13.63 -8.33 -11.18
C PHE A 44 -12.37 -8.15 -10.32
N LYS A 45 -12.47 -7.48 -9.16
CA LYS A 45 -11.31 -7.24 -8.28
C LYS A 45 -10.49 -8.49 -7.95
N PRO A 46 -11.10 -9.65 -7.60
CA PRO A 46 -10.34 -10.88 -7.32
C PRO A 46 -9.49 -11.37 -8.50
N VAL A 47 -9.88 -11.05 -9.74
CA VAL A 47 -9.09 -11.40 -10.93
C VAL A 47 -7.81 -10.57 -10.98
N TRP A 48 -7.88 -9.28 -10.66
CA TRP A 48 -6.68 -8.45 -10.54
C TRP A 48 -5.80 -8.87 -9.37
N ASP A 49 -6.39 -9.24 -8.23
CA ASP A 49 -5.64 -9.78 -7.08
C ASP A 49 -4.86 -11.04 -7.47
N GLN A 50 -5.47 -11.91 -8.27
CA GLN A 50 -4.81 -13.11 -8.77
C GLN A 50 -3.67 -12.78 -9.76
N ILE A 51 -3.90 -11.84 -10.69
CA ILE A 51 -2.88 -11.40 -11.66
C ILE A 51 -1.67 -10.77 -10.94
N ALA A 52 -1.90 -9.99 -9.88
CA ALA A 52 -0.82 -9.45 -9.04
C ALA A 52 -0.08 -10.56 -8.29
N LYS A 53 -0.81 -11.52 -7.70
CA LYS A 53 -0.22 -12.68 -7.00
C LYS A 53 0.64 -13.56 -7.91
N GLU A 54 0.30 -13.62 -9.20
CA GLU A 54 1.07 -14.34 -10.23
C GLU A 54 2.25 -13.53 -10.79
N GLY A 55 2.49 -12.31 -10.28
CA GLY A 55 3.63 -11.46 -10.64
C GLY A 55 3.52 -10.81 -12.02
N ARG A 56 2.32 -10.75 -12.61
CA ARG A 56 2.10 -10.06 -13.90
C ARG A 56 2.13 -8.54 -13.77
N ILE A 57 1.72 -8.07 -12.60
CA ILE A 57 1.82 -6.68 -12.13
C ILE A 57 2.35 -6.74 -10.69
N SER A 58 3.05 -5.71 -10.24
CA SER A 58 3.54 -5.64 -8.86
C SER A 58 2.39 -5.43 -7.88
N ASN A 59 1.43 -4.60 -8.28
CA ASN A 59 0.27 -4.24 -7.46
C ASN A 59 -0.82 -3.63 -8.34
N TRP A 60 -1.97 -3.33 -7.72
CA TRP A 60 -2.96 -2.46 -8.32
C TRP A 60 -3.82 -1.79 -7.24
N GLU A 61 -4.34 -0.60 -7.54
CA GLU A 61 -5.30 0.12 -6.72
C GLU A 61 -6.48 0.57 -7.56
N TYR A 62 -7.65 0.71 -6.94
CA TYR A 62 -8.87 1.16 -7.60
C TYR A 62 -9.56 2.28 -6.81
N ALA A 63 -10.02 3.29 -7.54
CA ALA A 63 -10.93 4.30 -7.05
C ALA A 63 -11.99 4.63 -8.11
N ASP A 64 -13.14 5.14 -7.69
CA ASP A 64 -14.09 5.76 -8.60
C ASP A 64 -14.58 7.11 -8.09
N ALA A 65 -15.07 7.91 -9.03
CA ALA A 65 -15.69 9.19 -8.74
C ALA A 65 -16.82 9.48 -9.74
N VAL A 66 -17.92 10.02 -9.23
CA VAL A 66 -19.00 10.55 -10.05
C VAL A 66 -18.87 12.07 -10.10
N LYS A 67 -18.83 12.65 -11.30
CA LYS A 67 -18.87 14.10 -11.50
C LYS A 67 -19.87 14.44 -12.60
N GLY A 68 -20.97 15.08 -12.22
CA GLY A 68 -22.08 15.31 -13.14
C GLY A 68 -22.62 13.98 -13.67
N THR A 69 -22.71 13.85 -14.99
CA THR A 69 -23.21 12.66 -15.68
C THR A 69 -22.14 11.62 -16.02
N ARG A 70 -20.95 11.72 -15.41
CA ARG A 70 -19.80 10.85 -15.74
C ARG A 70 -19.33 10.10 -14.51
N LEU A 71 -19.33 8.77 -14.60
CA LEU A 71 -18.59 7.90 -13.70
C LEU A 71 -17.17 7.73 -14.26
N THR A 72 -16.16 7.97 -13.44
CA THR A 72 -14.76 7.73 -13.78
C THR A 72 -14.20 6.67 -12.87
N LEU A 73 -13.74 5.57 -13.46
CA LEU A 73 -13.01 4.51 -12.78
C LEU A 73 -11.51 4.77 -12.98
N THR A 74 -10.75 4.65 -11.91
CA THR A 74 -9.30 4.84 -11.92
C THR A 74 -8.65 3.58 -11.38
N TYR A 75 -7.73 3.04 -12.16
CA TYR A 75 -6.87 1.94 -11.74
C TYR A 75 -5.43 2.40 -11.81
N ASP A 76 -4.70 2.30 -10.71
CA ASP A 76 -3.26 2.57 -10.68
C ASP A 76 -2.53 1.23 -10.58
N PHE A 77 -1.62 0.97 -11.53
CA PHE A 77 -0.89 -0.29 -11.65
C PHE A 77 0.61 -0.08 -11.51
N GLY A 78 1.24 -0.75 -10.56
CA GLY A 78 2.68 -0.94 -10.50
C GLY A 78 3.10 -2.02 -11.49
N VAL A 79 3.90 -1.66 -12.49
CA VAL A 79 4.32 -2.57 -13.58
C VAL A 79 5.76 -2.30 -14.00
N GLU A 80 6.42 -3.29 -14.58
CA GLU A 80 7.79 -3.13 -15.10
C GLU A 80 7.85 -2.27 -16.37
N SER A 81 6.78 -2.24 -17.18
CA SER A 81 6.72 -1.45 -18.41
C SER A 81 5.28 -1.28 -18.89
N GLU A 82 5.06 -0.36 -19.84
CA GLU A 82 3.76 -0.17 -20.50
C GLU A 82 3.31 -1.44 -21.24
N ALA A 83 4.25 -2.18 -21.86
CA ALA A 83 3.95 -3.46 -22.52
C ALA A 83 3.45 -4.53 -21.54
N LYS A 84 4.05 -4.61 -20.33
CA LYS A 84 3.58 -5.54 -19.28
C LYS A 84 2.16 -5.22 -18.80
N LEU A 85 1.78 -3.94 -18.74
CA LEU A 85 0.39 -3.59 -18.44
C LEU A 85 -0.56 -4.07 -19.54
N VAL A 86 -0.18 -3.95 -20.81
CA VAL A 86 -1.00 -4.45 -21.93
C VAL A 86 -1.19 -5.96 -21.85
N GLU A 87 -0.10 -6.72 -21.61
CA GLU A 87 -0.17 -8.18 -21.39
C GLU A 87 -1.13 -8.54 -20.26
N ALA A 88 -0.93 -7.94 -19.08
CA ALA A 88 -1.75 -8.19 -17.89
C ALA A 88 -3.23 -7.83 -18.11
N ARG A 89 -3.51 -6.74 -18.83
CA ARG A 89 -4.87 -6.32 -19.19
C ARG A 89 -5.53 -7.30 -20.14
N ASN A 90 -4.83 -7.78 -21.17
CA ASN A 90 -5.39 -8.76 -22.09
C ASN A 90 -5.74 -10.06 -21.36
N GLU A 91 -4.87 -10.50 -20.46
CA GLU A 91 -5.11 -11.65 -19.58
C GLU A 91 -6.31 -11.42 -18.65
N PHE A 92 -6.40 -10.26 -18.01
CA PHE A 92 -7.56 -9.87 -17.20
C PHE A 92 -8.87 -9.95 -17.99
N MET A 93 -8.91 -9.34 -19.18
CA MET A 93 -10.12 -9.31 -20.02
C MET A 93 -10.54 -10.73 -20.41
N ALA A 94 -9.58 -11.59 -20.79
CA ALA A 94 -9.85 -12.99 -21.13
C ALA A 94 -10.40 -13.80 -19.93
N ARG A 95 -9.82 -13.60 -18.73
CA ARG A 95 -10.27 -14.27 -17.49
C ARG A 95 -11.68 -13.81 -17.11
N VAL A 96 -11.94 -12.51 -17.13
CA VAL A 96 -13.24 -11.92 -16.77
C VAL A 96 -14.31 -12.32 -17.78
N GLU A 97 -14.01 -12.32 -19.08
CA GLU A 97 -14.97 -12.77 -20.11
C GLU A 97 -15.36 -14.24 -19.93
N LYS A 98 -14.39 -15.09 -19.58
CA LYS A 98 -14.63 -16.51 -19.32
C LYS A 98 -15.43 -16.75 -18.03
N GLN A 99 -15.11 -16.05 -16.95
CA GLN A 99 -15.69 -16.30 -15.63
C GLN A 99 -17.02 -15.56 -15.40
N PHE A 100 -17.17 -14.36 -15.97
CA PHE A 100 -18.27 -13.43 -15.71
C PHE A 100 -18.81 -12.78 -17.01
N PRO A 101 -19.21 -13.57 -18.03
CA PRO A 101 -19.54 -13.05 -19.36
C PRO A 101 -20.67 -12.02 -19.34
N VAL A 102 -21.69 -12.20 -18.49
CA VAL A 102 -22.84 -11.29 -18.38
C VAL A 102 -22.43 -9.95 -17.77
N GLN A 103 -21.76 -9.98 -16.61
CA GLN A 103 -21.28 -8.78 -15.93
C GLN A 103 -20.31 -8.00 -16.82
N PHE A 104 -19.45 -8.72 -17.55
CA PHE A 104 -18.47 -8.12 -18.45
C PHE A 104 -19.09 -7.52 -19.71
N GLY A 105 -20.09 -8.17 -20.30
CA GLY A 105 -20.88 -7.61 -21.40
C GLY A 105 -21.53 -6.28 -21.02
N ASN A 106 -22.22 -6.26 -19.87
CA ASN A 106 -22.85 -5.04 -19.33
C ASN A 106 -21.81 -3.95 -19.04
N TYR A 107 -20.69 -4.31 -18.41
CA TYR A 107 -19.60 -3.37 -18.13
C TYR A 107 -19.06 -2.72 -19.41
N ARG A 108 -18.80 -3.51 -20.47
CA ARG A 108 -18.32 -2.99 -21.75
C ARG A 108 -19.34 -2.09 -22.47
N GLN A 109 -20.65 -2.32 -22.26
CA GLN A 109 -21.69 -1.44 -22.78
C GLN A 109 -21.65 -0.05 -22.13
N PHE A 110 -21.40 0.01 -20.82
CA PHE A 110 -21.43 1.26 -20.05
C PHE A 110 -20.09 2.00 -20.06
N CYS A 111 -18.97 1.30 -20.18
CA CYS A 111 -17.61 1.85 -20.05
C CYS A 111 -16.85 1.78 -21.39
N LYS A 112 -16.95 2.85 -22.19
CA LYS A 112 -16.56 2.83 -23.61
C LYS A 112 -15.16 3.34 -23.92
N THR A 113 -14.59 4.18 -23.06
CA THR A 113 -13.30 4.84 -23.33
C THR A 113 -12.35 4.65 -22.16
N SER A 114 -11.12 4.25 -22.46
CA SER A 114 -10.02 4.17 -21.50
C SER A 114 -8.83 4.99 -21.97
N ARG A 115 -8.09 5.59 -21.04
CA ARG A 115 -6.81 6.25 -21.31
C ARG A 115 -5.79 5.86 -20.25
N ASP A 116 -4.59 5.52 -20.70
CA ASP A 116 -3.45 5.30 -19.82
C ASP A 116 -2.60 6.57 -19.67
N SER A 117 -2.06 6.76 -18.47
CA SER A 117 -1.09 7.81 -18.19
C SER A 117 -0.04 7.32 -17.20
N VAL A 118 1.23 7.48 -17.53
CA VAL A 118 2.33 7.19 -16.62
C VAL A 118 2.33 8.24 -15.49
N ARG A 119 2.15 7.80 -14.25
CA ARG A 119 2.13 8.65 -13.05
C ARG A 119 3.50 8.80 -12.42
N ARG A 120 4.30 7.72 -12.47
CA ARG A 120 5.65 7.64 -11.93
C ARG A 120 6.53 6.77 -12.82
N ARG A 121 7.82 7.10 -12.90
CA ARG A 121 8.86 6.34 -13.60
C ARG A 121 10.00 6.07 -12.63
N GLY A 122 10.73 4.97 -12.83
CA GLY A 122 11.91 4.64 -12.03
C GLY A 122 11.57 4.29 -10.58
N VAL A 123 10.42 3.65 -10.37
CA VAL A 123 9.98 3.21 -9.03
C VAL A 123 10.28 1.75 -8.79
N THR A 124 10.46 1.38 -7.52
CA THR A 124 10.54 -0.01 -7.07
C THR A 124 9.73 -0.22 -5.78
N PHE A 125 9.44 -1.49 -5.49
CA PHE A 125 8.71 -1.94 -4.29
C PHE A 125 9.49 -3.09 -3.62
N PRO A 126 10.52 -2.81 -2.82
CA PRO A 126 11.39 -3.87 -2.29
C PRO A 126 10.72 -4.88 -1.35
N VAL A 127 9.77 -4.44 -0.51
CA VAL A 127 9.09 -5.30 0.47
C VAL A 127 7.59 -5.04 0.52
N ILE A 128 7.18 -3.78 0.61
CA ILE A 128 5.78 -3.37 0.62
C ILE A 128 5.37 -2.96 -0.79
N HIS A 129 4.36 -3.62 -1.34
CA HIS A 129 3.95 -3.50 -2.73
C HIS A 129 2.78 -2.54 -2.92
N ASP A 130 2.27 -1.86 -1.90
CA ASP A 130 1.25 -0.81 -2.07
C ASP A 130 1.77 0.36 -2.95
N ASN A 131 0.93 0.97 -3.80
CA ASN A 131 1.39 2.02 -4.72
C ASN A 131 1.86 3.28 -4.02
N GLY A 132 1.46 3.53 -2.77
CA GLY A 132 1.98 4.63 -1.95
C GLY A 132 3.31 4.33 -1.27
N ALA A 133 3.74 3.05 -1.23
CA ALA A 133 4.99 2.61 -0.61
C ALA A 133 6.20 2.62 -1.56
N PHE A 134 6.02 3.11 -2.79
CA PHE A 134 7.08 3.17 -3.81
C PHE A 134 8.32 3.96 -3.35
N VAL A 135 9.47 3.56 -3.88
CA VAL A 135 10.73 4.31 -3.74
C VAL A 135 11.34 4.59 -5.11
N PHE A 136 12.06 5.70 -5.21
CA PHE A 136 12.79 6.06 -6.42
C PHE A 136 14.24 5.59 -6.33
N GLN A 137 14.84 5.35 -7.49
CA GLN A 137 16.29 5.31 -7.61
C GLN A 137 16.86 6.72 -7.63
N VAL A 138 17.87 6.96 -6.82
CA VAL A 138 18.59 8.23 -6.76
C VAL A 138 20.04 7.98 -7.11
N ALA A 139 20.56 8.73 -8.08
CA ALA A 139 21.98 8.71 -8.44
C ALA A 139 22.73 9.84 -7.70
N GLY A 140 24.03 9.66 -7.48
CA GLY A 140 24.87 10.68 -6.83
C GLY A 140 24.51 10.92 -5.36
N ILE A 141 24.28 9.85 -4.60
CA ILE A 141 23.98 9.94 -3.16
C ILE A 141 25.27 10.18 -2.38
N ASP A 142 25.32 11.26 -1.61
CA ASP A 142 26.46 11.59 -0.72
C ASP A 142 26.35 10.96 0.67
N GLU A 143 25.12 10.69 1.12
CA GLU A 143 24.78 10.21 2.46
C GLU A 143 23.91 8.95 2.36
N THR A 144 24.41 7.82 2.86
CA THR A 144 23.68 6.55 2.89
C THR A 144 23.62 5.99 4.30
N PRO A 145 22.47 5.43 4.73
CA PRO A 145 22.39 4.78 6.02
C PRO A 145 23.34 3.57 6.08
N ASP A 146 23.97 3.34 7.23
CA ASP A 146 24.87 2.20 7.41
C ASP A 146 24.07 0.89 7.41
N PRO A 147 24.29 -0.03 6.45
CA PRO A 147 23.54 -1.28 6.34
C PRO A 147 23.85 -2.29 7.47
N LYS A 148 24.88 -2.04 8.28
CA LYS A 148 25.27 -2.91 9.41
C LYS A 148 24.52 -2.59 10.71
N LEU A 149 23.83 -1.45 10.78
CA LEU A 149 23.10 -1.04 11.97
C LEU A 149 21.71 -1.68 12.05
N ASN A 150 21.19 -1.76 13.28
CA ASN A 150 19.79 -2.08 13.54
C ASN A 150 18.96 -0.80 13.59
N TYR A 151 17.93 -0.72 12.75
CA TYR A 151 17.02 0.42 12.68
C TYR A 151 15.76 0.14 13.49
N ASN A 152 15.81 0.53 14.75
CA ASN A 152 14.71 0.43 15.71
C ASN A 152 13.86 1.71 15.68
N VAL A 153 12.62 1.62 15.20
CA VAL A 153 11.72 2.78 15.08
C VAL A 153 10.39 2.50 15.75
N VAL A 154 9.97 3.41 16.62
CA VAL A 154 8.60 3.45 17.13
C VAL A 154 7.87 4.62 16.47
N PHE A 155 6.75 4.31 15.84
CA PHE A 155 5.87 5.27 15.19
C PHE A 155 4.76 5.67 16.15
N ASP A 156 4.68 6.96 16.46
CA ASP A 156 3.46 7.57 17.00
C ASP A 156 2.45 7.70 15.85
N PHE A 157 1.47 6.78 15.82
CA PHE A 157 0.56 6.60 14.69
C PHE A 157 -0.85 7.07 15.01
N THR A 158 -1.23 8.21 14.43
CA THR A 158 -2.57 8.81 14.52
C THR A 158 -3.20 9.10 13.16
N SER A 159 -2.47 8.82 12.07
CA SER A 159 -2.97 8.98 10.70
C SER A 159 -4.27 8.22 10.49
N TYR A 160 -5.19 8.85 9.77
CA TYR A 160 -6.53 8.36 9.52
C TYR A 160 -7.05 8.89 8.18
N THR A 161 -8.00 8.21 7.52
CA THR A 161 -8.49 8.56 6.18
C THR A 161 -9.46 9.75 6.20
N GLU A 162 -9.03 10.85 6.79
CA GLU A 162 -9.79 12.10 6.88
C GLU A 162 -9.36 13.04 5.74
N ARG A 163 -10.29 13.39 4.85
CA ARG A 163 -10.00 14.28 3.71
C ARG A 163 -10.10 15.76 4.06
N LYS A 164 -11.02 16.07 4.96
CA LYS A 164 -11.31 17.38 5.55
C LYS A 164 -11.88 17.11 6.94
N LYS A 165 -11.89 18.13 7.80
CA LYS A 165 -12.45 18.01 9.16
C LYS A 165 -13.82 17.29 9.13
N ASP A 166 -13.88 16.17 9.83
CA ASP A 166 -15.02 15.28 10.01
C ASP A 166 -15.53 14.54 8.76
N VAL A 167 -14.80 14.60 7.63
CA VAL A 167 -15.11 13.87 6.40
C VAL A 167 -14.15 12.70 6.21
N VAL A 168 -14.65 11.50 6.48
CA VAL A 168 -13.92 10.24 6.34
C VAL A 168 -14.10 9.67 4.93
N ASP A 169 -12.99 9.31 4.30
CA ASP A 169 -12.99 8.45 3.11
C ASP A 169 -12.70 7.01 3.53
N SER A 170 -13.74 6.28 3.91
CA SER A 170 -13.62 4.90 4.40
C SER A 170 -13.25 3.91 3.29
N SER A 171 -13.31 4.33 2.03
CA SER A 171 -12.97 3.52 0.86
C SER A 171 -11.49 3.64 0.45
N ALA A 172 -10.80 4.67 0.94
CA ALA A 172 -9.39 4.91 0.67
C ALA A 172 -8.48 4.17 1.65
N ILE A 173 -7.29 3.81 1.18
CA ILE A 173 -6.21 3.32 2.04
C ILE A 173 -5.71 4.47 2.92
N ASN A 174 -5.38 4.17 4.17
CA ASN A 174 -4.75 5.11 5.09
C ASN A 174 -3.33 5.43 4.62
N TRP A 175 -3.12 6.64 4.11
CA TRP A 175 -1.84 7.12 3.59
C TRP A 175 -0.69 6.98 4.61
N GLY A 176 -0.98 7.04 5.91
CA GLY A 176 0.01 6.82 6.96
C GLY A 176 0.59 5.41 6.95
N LEU A 177 -0.22 4.39 6.63
CA LEU A 177 0.30 3.03 6.43
C LEU A 177 1.22 2.96 5.21
N GLN A 178 0.87 3.69 4.14
CA GLN A 178 1.71 3.81 2.96
C GLN A 178 3.05 4.48 3.30
N GLN A 179 3.06 5.49 4.18
CA GLN A 179 4.31 6.10 4.65
C GLN A 179 5.15 5.15 5.49
N VAL A 180 4.55 4.39 6.40
CA VAL A 180 5.29 3.36 7.16
C VAL A 180 5.91 2.34 6.19
N GLY A 181 5.14 1.87 5.21
CA GLY A 181 5.64 0.95 4.19
C GLY A 181 6.74 1.56 3.32
N ARG A 182 6.60 2.84 2.97
CA ARG A 182 7.62 3.60 2.23
C ARG A 182 8.91 3.74 3.03
N VAL A 183 8.83 4.05 4.33
CA VAL A 183 10.01 4.14 5.20
C VAL A 183 10.71 2.78 5.27
N LEU A 184 9.97 1.68 5.41
CA LEU A 184 10.55 0.33 5.39
C LEU A 184 11.25 0.04 4.05
N ASN A 185 10.57 0.31 2.94
CA ASN A 185 11.12 0.14 1.59
C ASN A 185 12.37 0.99 1.36
N LEU A 186 12.43 2.22 1.89
CA LEU A 186 13.61 3.09 1.78
C LEU A 186 14.82 2.48 2.49
N HIS A 187 14.65 1.93 3.69
CA HIS A 187 15.75 1.26 4.40
C HIS A 187 16.26 0.05 3.60
N VAL A 188 15.35 -0.79 3.08
CA VAL A 188 15.73 -1.95 2.28
C VAL A 188 16.39 -1.54 0.96
N ALA A 189 15.88 -0.49 0.30
CA ALA A 189 16.48 0.07 -0.91
C ALA A 189 17.88 0.64 -0.66
N SER A 190 18.17 1.09 0.56
CA SER A 190 19.52 1.48 0.99
C SER A 190 20.41 0.30 1.40
N GLY A 191 19.99 -0.94 1.17
CA GLY A 191 20.79 -2.15 1.41
C GLY A 191 20.72 -2.69 2.83
N ILE A 192 19.84 -2.15 3.69
CA ILE A 192 19.65 -2.67 5.04
C ILE A 192 18.85 -3.97 4.97
N PRO A 193 19.36 -5.09 5.51
CA PRO A 193 18.61 -6.33 5.57
C PRO A 193 17.30 -6.14 6.34
N LEU A 194 16.20 -6.72 5.84
CA LEU A 194 14.90 -6.64 6.52
C LEU A 194 14.96 -7.15 7.98
N SER A 195 15.83 -8.12 8.27
CA SER A 195 16.08 -8.63 9.62
C SER A 195 16.64 -7.61 10.60
N ASN A 196 17.24 -6.52 10.12
CA ASN A 196 17.83 -5.45 10.93
C ASN A 196 16.87 -4.26 11.12
N ILE A 197 15.63 -4.36 10.61
CA ILE A 197 14.63 -3.30 10.68
C ILE A 197 13.54 -3.72 11.67
N HIS A 198 13.33 -2.92 12.71
CA HIS A 198 12.42 -3.25 13.80
C HIS A 198 11.44 -2.11 14.05
N PHE A 199 10.28 -2.20 13.40
CA PHE A 199 9.26 -1.16 13.45
C PHE A 199 8.12 -1.52 14.39
N VAL A 200 7.64 -0.52 15.14
CA VAL A 200 6.51 -0.61 16.06
C VAL A 200 5.57 0.54 15.81
N LEU A 201 4.30 0.27 15.53
CA LEU A 201 3.27 1.31 15.47
C LEU A 201 2.56 1.37 16.82
N ALA A 202 2.75 2.47 17.54
CA ALA A 202 1.96 2.82 18.70
C ALA A 202 0.71 3.56 18.22
N ILE A 203 -0.42 2.84 18.17
CA ILE A 203 -1.63 3.29 17.49
C ILE A 203 -2.59 3.89 18.51
N HIS A 204 -3.09 5.10 18.22
CA HIS A 204 -4.12 5.76 19.03
C HIS A 204 -4.92 6.80 18.24
N GLY A 205 -5.81 7.51 18.93
CA GLY A 205 -6.75 8.43 18.30
C GLY A 205 -7.70 7.73 17.34
N ARG A 206 -8.09 8.41 16.25
CA ARG A 206 -9.01 7.85 15.24
C ARG A 206 -8.39 6.72 14.42
N ALA A 207 -7.06 6.61 14.41
CA ALA A 207 -6.35 5.57 13.68
C ALA A 207 -6.74 4.15 14.11
N VAL A 208 -7.26 3.96 15.34
CA VAL A 208 -7.80 2.68 15.85
C VAL A 208 -8.69 2.00 14.82
N LYS A 209 -9.55 2.77 14.14
CA LYS A 209 -10.53 2.24 13.19
C LYS A 209 -9.93 1.69 11.89
N THR A 210 -8.67 2.02 11.59
CA THR A 210 -7.91 1.48 10.45
C THR A 210 -7.62 -0.02 10.62
N PHE A 211 -7.47 -0.46 11.87
CA PHE A 211 -6.99 -1.80 12.24
C PHE A 211 -8.13 -2.76 12.61
N LEU A 212 -9.38 -2.42 12.24
CA LEU A 212 -10.53 -3.28 12.44
C LEU A 212 -10.49 -4.50 11.51
N THR A 213 -11.09 -5.61 11.93
CA THR A 213 -11.40 -6.71 11.01
C THR A 213 -12.35 -6.25 9.90
N ASN A 214 -12.47 -7.02 8.83
CA ASN A 214 -13.35 -6.66 7.73
C ASN A 214 -14.81 -6.57 8.21
N GLU A 215 -15.24 -7.44 9.11
CA GLU A 215 -16.59 -7.50 9.67
C GLU A 215 -16.90 -6.23 10.48
N ALA A 216 -15.99 -5.85 11.39
CA ALA A 216 -16.15 -4.66 12.22
C ALA A 216 -16.08 -3.37 11.38
N TYR A 217 -15.22 -3.32 10.37
CA TYR A 217 -15.12 -2.19 9.46
C TYR A 217 -16.37 -2.06 8.57
N GLN A 218 -16.89 -3.16 8.03
CA GLN A 218 -18.14 -3.21 7.26
C GLN A 218 -19.34 -2.75 8.10
N ALA A 219 -19.40 -3.14 9.38
CA ALA A 219 -20.44 -2.67 10.30
C ALA A 219 -20.33 -1.15 10.56
N THR A 220 -19.12 -0.60 10.56
CA THR A 220 -18.87 0.82 10.84
C THR A 220 -19.04 1.71 9.61
N TYR A 221 -18.64 1.24 8.43
CA TYR A 221 -18.47 2.05 7.22
C TYR A 221 -19.19 1.53 5.98
N HIS A 222 -19.87 0.39 6.08
CA HIS A 222 -20.60 -0.24 4.97
C HIS A 222 -19.73 -0.57 3.75
N THR A 223 -18.43 -0.69 3.95
CA THR A 223 -17.45 -1.12 2.93
C THR A 223 -16.42 -2.04 3.59
N ASN A 224 -15.78 -2.89 2.79
CA ASN A 224 -14.66 -3.70 3.26
C ASN A 224 -13.52 -2.79 3.74
N ASN A 225 -12.71 -3.28 4.68
CA ASN A 225 -11.54 -2.54 5.15
C ASN A 225 -10.47 -2.49 4.05
N PRO A 226 -10.21 -1.33 3.42
CA PRO A 226 -9.23 -1.23 2.34
C PRO A 226 -7.78 -1.37 2.84
N ASN A 227 -7.55 -1.31 4.16
CA ASN A 227 -6.22 -1.32 4.76
C ASN A 227 -5.68 -2.73 5.02
N ILE A 228 -6.52 -3.77 4.98
CA ILE A 228 -6.11 -5.15 5.29
C ILE A 228 -4.93 -5.63 4.42
N PRO A 229 -4.90 -5.39 3.08
CA PRO A 229 -3.78 -5.82 2.25
C PRO A 229 -2.43 -5.26 2.72
N ILE A 230 -2.30 -3.95 2.90
CA ILE A 230 -1.06 -3.32 3.36
C ILE A 230 -0.71 -3.70 4.81
N LEU A 231 -1.71 -3.84 5.69
CA LEU A 231 -1.49 -4.30 7.07
C LEU A 231 -0.91 -5.72 7.12
N ASN A 232 -1.40 -6.61 6.25
CA ASN A 232 -0.86 -7.95 6.10
C ASN A 232 0.58 -7.93 5.59
N GLU A 233 0.91 -7.10 4.61
CA GLU A 233 2.29 -6.96 4.12
C GLU A 233 3.23 -6.42 5.20
N LEU A 234 2.83 -5.36 5.91
CA LEU A 234 3.59 -4.80 7.03
C LEU A 234 3.80 -5.83 8.15
N SER A 235 2.75 -6.56 8.53
CA SER A 235 2.83 -7.62 9.55
C SER A 235 3.79 -8.74 9.13
N LYS A 236 3.71 -9.20 7.86
CA LYS A 236 4.64 -10.19 7.30
C LYS A 236 6.09 -9.69 7.26
N ALA A 237 6.28 -8.39 7.06
CA ALA A 237 7.58 -7.73 7.10
C ALA A 237 8.11 -7.53 8.54
N GLY A 238 7.38 -7.96 9.57
CA GLY A 238 7.80 -7.90 10.97
C GLY A 238 7.41 -6.62 11.71
N VAL A 239 6.60 -5.75 11.09
CA VAL A 239 6.09 -4.54 11.74
C VAL A 239 5.09 -4.92 12.83
N ARG A 240 5.30 -4.42 14.06
CA ARG A 240 4.44 -4.72 15.22
C ARG A 240 3.38 -3.65 15.40
N PHE A 241 2.12 -4.07 15.53
CA PHE A 241 0.99 -3.15 15.79
C PHE A 241 0.59 -3.22 17.27
N ILE A 242 0.75 -2.09 17.98
CA ILE A 242 0.41 -2.00 19.40
C ILE A 242 -0.60 -0.86 19.60
N MET A 243 -1.82 -1.25 19.94
CA MET A 243 -2.98 -0.39 20.09
C MET A 243 -3.11 0.13 21.53
N CYS A 244 -3.48 1.40 21.66
CA CYS A 244 -3.81 2.03 22.92
C CYS A 244 -5.14 1.49 23.48
N GLY A 245 -5.10 0.82 24.64
CA GLY A 245 -6.28 0.26 25.29
C GLY A 245 -7.25 1.30 25.81
N GLN A 246 -6.77 2.40 26.41
CA GLN A 246 -7.63 3.48 26.92
C GLN A 246 -8.52 4.07 25.81
N ILE A 247 -7.95 4.36 24.63
CA ILE A 247 -8.73 4.91 23.52
C ILE A 247 -9.65 3.86 22.89
N SER A 248 -9.22 2.60 22.76
CA SER A 248 -10.08 1.52 22.29
C SER A 248 -11.30 1.33 23.20
N THR A 249 -11.11 1.33 24.52
CA THR A 249 -12.20 1.27 25.50
C THR A 249 -13.13 2.48 25.38
N PHE A 250 -12.58 3.70 25.29
CA PHE A 250 -13.39 4.90 25.10
C PHE A 250 -14.23 4.86 23.82
N MET A 251 -13.67 4.31 22.72
CA MET A 251 -14.35 4.16 21.44
C MET A 251 -15.24 2.90 21.35
N LYS A 252 -15.36 2.10 22.42
CA LYS A 252 -16.08 0.82 22.44
C LYS A 252 -15.61 -0.15 21.35
N VAL A 253 -14.30 -0.20 21.14
CA VAL A 253 -13.64 -1.15 20.22
C VAL A 253 -13.06 -2.28 21.04
N ASP A 254 -13.70 -3.44 21.00
CA ASP A 254 -13.22 -4.64 21.68
C ASP A 254 -12.07 -5.30 20.90
N LYS A 255 -11.24 -6.09 21.61
CA LYS A 255 -10.10 -6.79 21.00
C LYS A 255 -10.51 -7.70 19.84
N SER A 256 -11.69 -8.32 19.91
CA SER A 256 -12.23 -9.18 18.84
C SER A 256 -12.57 -8.44 17.56
N MET A 257 -12.75 -7.11 17.63
CA MET A 257 -12.99 -6.25 16.47
C MET A 257 -11.71 -5.83 15.77
N LEU A 258 -10.54 -6.05 16.39
CA LEU A 258 -9.24 -5.74 15.82
C LEU A 258 -8.68 -6.93 15.05
N LEU A 259 -7.82 -6.65 14.07
CA LEU A 259 -7.08 -7.71 13.37
C LEU A 259 -6.24 -8.55 14.36
N PRO A 260 -6.12 -9.88 14.17
CA PRO A 260 -5.47 -10.78 15.13
C PRO A 260 -4.02 -10.44 15.51
N GLU A 261 -3.29 -9.83 14.58
CA GLU A 261 -1.91 -9.38 14.76
C GLU A 261 -1.79 -8.18 15.73
N VAL A 262 -2.86 -7.40 15.92
CA VAL A 262 -2.86 -6.21 16.76
C VAL A 262 -2.79 -6.60 18.24
N LYS A 263 -1.81 -6.05 18.95
CA LYS A 263 -1.66 -6.22 20.40
C LYS A 263 -2.24 -5.00 21.11
N LEU A 264 -2.78 -5.21 22.31
CA LEU A 264 -3.26 -4.13 23.17
C LEU A 264 -2.20 -3.82 24.23
N ALA A 265 -1.91 -2.54 24.42
CA ALA A 265 -1.20 -2.00 25.56
C ALA A 265 -2.14 -1.14 26.40
N LEU A 266 -1.72 -0.75 27.61
CA LEU A 266 -2.52 0.20 28.42
C LEU A 266 -2.75 1.50 27.65
N THR A 267 -1.68 2.10 27.12
CA THR A 267 -1.77 3.32 26.32
C THR A 267 -0.63 3.44 25.31
N ALA A 268 -0.82 4.20 24.22
CA ALA A 268 0.23 4.41 23.21
C ALA A 268 1.44 5.16 23.79
N GLN A 269 1.23 6.09 24.73
CA GLN A 269 2.31 6.86 25.33
C GLN A 269 3.32 5.97 26.07
N THR A 270 2.87 4.95 26.80
CA THR A 270 3.79 4.03 27.50
C THR A 270 4.49 3.08 26.54
N VAL A 271 3.87 2.75 25.41
CA VAL A 271 4.54 2.02 24.32
C VAL A 271 5.67 2.87 23.75
N ILE A 272 5.39 4.13 23.43
CA ILE A 272 6.39 5.07 22.86
C ILE A 272 7.55 5.26 23.83
N THR A 273 7.28 5.68 25.07
CA THR A 273 8.34 5.96 26.04
C THR A 273 9.14 4.71 26.40
N SER A 274 8.50 3.54 26.50
CA SER A 274 9.21 2.28 26.74
C SER A 274 10.13 1.88 25.58
N HIS A 275 9.72 2.08 24.33
CA HIS A 275 10.57 1.77 23.18
C HIS A 275 11.70 2.79 23.04
N GLN A 276 11.45 4.08 23.26
CA GLN A 276 12.52 5.09 23.29
C GLN A 276 13.57 4.79 24.36
N ALA A 277 13.14 4.36 25.57
CA ALA A 277 14.06 3.93 26.62
C ALA A 277 14.90 2.68 26.22
N LYS A 278 14.45 1.91 25.24
CA LYS A 278 15.17 0.78 24.64
C LYS A 278 16.02 1.18 23.42
N GLY A 279 16.19 2.47 23.16
CA GLY A 279 16.98 2.99 22.04
C GLY A 279 16.23 3.08 20.71
N TYR A 280 14.89 3.01 20.70
CA TYR A 280 14.12 3.22 19.47
C TYR A 280 14.05 4.72 19.15
N SER A 281 14.21 5.05 17.87
CA SER A 281 13.93 6.39 17.36
C SER A 281 12.41 6.59 17.25
N LEU A 282 11.95 7.79 17.60
CA LEU A 282 10.54 8.17 17.44
C LEU A 282 10.32 8.80 16.06
N MET A 283 9.31 8.31 15.33
CA MET A 283 8.76 8.98 14.15
C MET A 283 7.27 9.22 14.35
N THR A 284 6.72 10.31 13.83
CA THR A 284 5.28 10.59 13.94
C THR A 284 4.63 10.47 12.57
N VAL A 285 3.49 9.78 12.52
CA VAL A 285 2.65 9.63 11.34
C VAL A 285 1.23 10.05 11.72
N LYS A 286 0.89 11.30 11.39
CA LYS A 286 -0.36 11.97 11.73
C LYS A 286 -0.90 12.67 10.49
N ASN A 287 -2.21 12.90 10.43
CA ASN A 287 -2.82 13.73 9.38
C ASN A 287 -2.13 15.09 9.30
N ASP A 288 -1.84 15.53 8.07
CA ASP A 288 -1.30 16.87 7.77
C ASP A 288 -2.31 17.99 8.12
#